data_AF-A0A5C3MP91-F1
#
_entry.id   AF-A0A5C3MP91-F1
#
_cell.length_a   1.000
_cell.length_b   1.000
_cell.length_c   1.000
_cell.angle_alpha   90.00
_cell.angle_beta   90.00
_cell.angle_gamma   90.00
#
_symmetry.space_group_name_H-M   'P 1'
#
loop_
_entity.id
_entity.type
_entity.pdbx_description
1 polymer ?
#
loop_
_entity_poly.entity_id
_entity_poly.type
_entity_poly.pdbx_seq_one_letter_code
_entity_poly.pdbx_strand_id
1 'polypeptide(L)'
;MRFDTVFLIALTGAGAALADLVPAQPPNNNFGGTQSGIGSWFRANNAQDHTNGKSWCGFAYYDTDPVFAPSLKAMGGATWNSNPTQWEQDTAAWCGLEAEVTDPTTGNSMKMYIGDAFDETYVRTPGSIDIMVDAFSTLHGNPNGNKDDVIQGVQWKLTGNRNTYYAAQ
;
A
#
# COMPACT_ATOMS: atom_id res chain seq x y z
N MET A 1 19.67 55.75 26.71
CA MET A 1 19.51 55.44 25.28
C MET A 1 20.36 54.22 24.97
N ARG A 2 19.75 53.20 24.35
CA ARG A 2 20.34 52.04 23.65
C ARG A 2 21.09 51.01 24.51
N PHE A 3 20.95 49.70 24.28
CA PHE A 3 19.91 48.78 23.81
C PHE A 3 20.60 47.40 23.92
N ASP A 4 19.90 46.43 24.49
CA ASP A 4 20.33 45.04 24.66
C ASP A 4 20.76 44.36 23.34
N THR A 5 21.66 43.40 23.41
CA THR A 5 21.70 42.30 22.42
C THR A 5 22.17 41.02 23.11
N VAL A 6 21.20 40.24 23.57
CA VAL A 6 21.37 38.81 23.87
C VAL A 6 21.32 38.07 22.54
N PHE A 7 22.37 37.32 22.21
CA PHE A 7 22.38 36.41 21.08
C PHE A 7 21.52 35.18 21.43
N LEU A 8 20.35 35.05 20.82
CA LEU A 8 19.59 33.80 20.77
C LEU A 8 20.23 32.92 19.69
N ILE A 9 20.78 31.76 20.08
CA ILE A 9 21.08 30.68 19.15
C ILE A 9 19.80 29.86 18.99
N ALA A 10 19.10 30.06 17.86
CA ALA A 10 18.03 29.19 17.44
C ALA A 10 18.63 27.95 16.78
N LEU A 11 18.58 26.80 17.47
CA LEU A 11 18.78 25.49 16.85
C LEU A 11 17.48 25.07 16.16
N THR A 12 17.32 25.45 14.90
CA THR A 12 16.32 24.85 14.01
C THR A 12 16.90 23.58 13.40
N GLY A 13 16.79 22.47 14.13
CA GLY A 13 17.05 21.13 13.61
C GLY A 13 15.77 20.57 12.97
N ALA A 14 15.83 20.34 11.66
CA ALA A 14 14.74 19.81 10.84
C ALA A 14 14.20 18.48 11.39
N GLY A 15 12.90 18.45 11.70
CA GLY A 15 12.18 17.19 11.86
C GLY A 15 12.07 16.55 10.49
N ALA A 16 12.74 15.41 10.29
CA ALA A 16 12.27 14.46 9.29
C ALA A 16 10.82 14.16 9.65
N ALA A 17 9.89 14.47 8.75
CA ALA A 17 8.52 13.99 8.89
C ALA A 17 8.58 12.47 8.85
N LEU A 18 8.67 11.85 10.03
CA LEU A 18 8.38 10.43 10.17
C LEU A 18 6.96 10.29 9.66
N ALA A 19 6.76 9.40 8.70
CA ALA A 19 5.43 9.07 8.25
C ALA A 19 4.61 8.65 9.47
N ASP A 20 3.72 9.52 9.93
CA ASP A 20 2.96 9.25 11.14
C ASP A 20 1.94 8.16 10.83
N LEU A 21 2.03 7.06 11.59
CA LEU A 21 0.95 6.10 11.67
C LEU A 21 -0.18 6.74 12.48
N VAL A 22 -1.34 6.91 11.85
CA VAL A 22 -2.53 7.49 12.48
C VAL A 22 -3.65 6.45 12.52
N PRO A 23 -4.49 6.44 13.58
CA PRO A 23 -5.68 5.60 13.59
C PRO A 23 -6.58 5.94 12.39
N ALA A 24 -6.99 4.92 11.64
CA ALA A 24 -7.87 5.07 10.49
C ALA A 24 -8.72 3.80 10.32
N GLN A 25 -10.03 3.98 10.19
CA GLN A 25 -10.94 2.87 9.91
C GLN A 25 -11.23 2.81 8.40
N PRO A 26 -11.40 1.61 7.83
CA PRO A 26 -11.87 1.48 6.46
C PRO A 26 -13.28 2.10 6.31
N PRO A 27 -13.63 2.62 5.12
CA PRO A 27 -14.91 3.29 4.90
C PRO A 27 -16.12 2.33 4.99
N ASN A 28 -15.88 1.02 4.84
CA ASN A 28 -16.90 -0.03 4.89
C ASN A 28 -16.29 -1.38 5.29
N ASN A 29 -17.10 -2.45 5.26
CA ASN A 29 -16.69 -3.79 5.69
C ASN A 29 -16.15 -4.68 4.55
N ASN A 30 -15.80 -4.13 3.38
CA ASN A 30 -15.34 -4.93 2.22
C ASN A 30 -14.06 -5.72 2.51
N PHE A 31 -13.27 -5.31 3.51
CA PHE A 31 -12.12 -6.04 4.04
C PHE A 31 -12.21 -6.25 5.56
N GLY A 32 -13.41 -6.50 6.07
CA GLY A 32 -13.64 -6.76 7.49
C GLY A 32 -13.06 -8.11 7.93
N GLY A 33 -12.28 -8.10 9.02
CA GLY A 33 -11.67 -9.32 9.56
C GLY A 33 -10.49 -9.83 8.72
N THR A 34 -10.07 -11.06 8.98
CA THR A 34 -8.98 -11.69 8.22
C THR A 34 -9.46 -12.11 6.84
N GLN A 35 -8.77 -11.63 5.82
CA GLN A 35 -8.95 -11.99 4.43
C GLN A 35 -8.05 -13.17 4.05
N SER A 36 -8.45 -13.94 3.04
CA SER A 36 -7.58 -14.96 2.44
C SER A 36 -7.84 -15.12 0.93
N GLY A 37 -6.76 -15.37 0.19
CA GLY A 37 -6.80 -15.51 -1.27
C GLY A 37 -5.45 -15.90 -1.85
N ILE A 38 -5.23 -15.57 -3.12
CA ILE A 38 -3.90 -15.64 -3.71
C ILE A 38 -3.13 -14.35 -3.39
N GLY A 39 -1.82 -14.47 -3.14
CA GLY A 39 -0.89 -13.34 -3.15
C GLY A 39 -0.05 -13.42 -4.41
N SER A 40 -0.40 -12.68 -5.45
CA SER A 40 0.45 -12.51 -6.63
C SER A 40 1.49 -11.41 -6.39
N TRP A 41 2.29 -11.10 -7.41
CA TRP A 41 3.29 -10.05 -7.31
C TRP A 41 3.38 -9.17 -8.56
N PHE A 42 3.80 -7.93 -8.33
CA PHE A 42 4.06 -6.93 -9.37
C PHE A 42 5.31 -6.12 -9.08
N ARG A 43 5.88 -5.54 -10.14
CA ARG A 43 6.96 -4.56 -10.10
C ARG A 43 6.39 -3.16 -10.27
N ALA A 44 6.96 -2.16 -9.60
CA ALA A 44 6.47 -0.79 -9.61
C ALA A 44 6.51 -0.13 -10.99
N ASN A 45 7.45 -0.51 -11.85
CA ASN A 45 7.57 0.04 -13.20
C ASN A 45 7.93 -1.06 -14.21
N ASN A 46 6.91 -1.80 -14.66
CA ASN A 46 7.07 -2.85 -15.64
C ASN A 46 5.82 -3.01 -16.51
N ALA A 47 6.02 -2.93 -17.83
CA ALA A 47 4.93 -3.05 -18.80
C ALA A 47 4.21 -4.41 -18.78
N GLN A 48 4.89 -5.50 -18.38
CA GLN A 48 4.26 -6.83 -18.25
C GLN A 48 3.33 -6.90 -17.04
N ASP A 49 3.52 -6.02 -16.07
CA ASP A 49 2.73 -5.94 -14.83
C ASP A 49 1.71 -4.78 -14.90
N HIS A 50 1.59 -4.12 -16.06
CA HIS A 50 0.73 -2.96 -16.30
C HIS A 50 1.01 -1.76 -15.38
N THR A 51 2.24 -1.63 -14.89
CA THR A 51 2.66 -0.52 -14.02
C THR A 51 3.59 0.46 -14.74
N ASN A 52 3.73 1.67 -14.18
CA ASN A 52 4.45 2.77 -14.83
C ASN A 52 5.26 3.66 -13.86
N GLY A 53 5.52 3.17 -12.64
CA GLY A 53 6.20 3.92 -11.58
C GLY A 53 5.33 4.90 -10.81
N LYS A 54 4.02 4.98 -11.11
CA LYS A 54 3.04 5.76 -10.36
C LYS A 54 1.90 4.85 -9.89
N SER A 55 1.61 4.87 -8.59
CA SER A 55 0.60 4.03 -7.99
C SER A 55 -0.83 4.56 -8.23
N TRP A 56 -1.84 3.71 -8.06
CA TRP A 56 -3.25 4.14 -8.04
C TRP A 56 -3.51 5.19 -6.95
N CYS A 57 -2.73 5.19 -5.87
CA CYS A 57 -2.79 6.19 -4.80
C CYS A 57 -2.11 7.53 -5.15
N GLY A 58 -1.61 7.72 -6.37
CA GLY A 58 -1.15 9.01 -6.87
C GLY A 58 0.34 9.32 -6.60
N PHE A 59 1.03 8.52 -5.81
CA PHE A 59 2.45 8.70 -5.50
C PHE A 59 3.37 7.89 -6.42
N ALA A 60 4.62 8.32 -6.54
CA ALA A 60 5.66 7.51 -7.17
C ALA A 60 6.09 6.39 -6.21
N TYR A 61 6.17 5.17 -6.70
CA TYR A 61 6.50 3.97 -5.93
C TYR A 61 7.62 3.14 -6.56
N TYR A 62 8.25 2.31 -5.75
CA TYR A 62 9.42 1.50 -6.10
C TYR A 62 9.25 0.05 -5.65
N ASP A 63 10.00 -0.87 -6.26
CA ASP A 63 9.95 -2.30 -5.93
C ASP A 63 10.21 -2.59 -4.44
N THR A 64 10.93 -1.69 -3.75
CA THR A 64 11.25 -1.77 -2.32
C THR A 64 10.13 -1.32 -1.39
N ASP A 65 9.08 -0.67 -1.90
CA ASP A 65 8.02 -0.14 -1.05
C ASP A 65 7.15 -1.30 -0.50
N PRO A 66 6.80 -1.29 0.80
CA PRO A 66 5.97 -2.32 1.43
C PRO A 66 4.48 -2.12 1.07
N VAL A 67 4.19 -2.10 -0.23
CA VAL A 67 2.87 -1.83 -0.79
C VAL A 67 2.24 -3.12 -1.32
N PHE A 68 0.93 -3.24 -1.14
CA PHE A 68 0.12 -4.24 -1.82
C PHE A 68 -1.13 -3.59 -2.43
N ALA A 69 -1.75 -4.31 -3.34
CA ALA A 69 -2.94 -3.92 -4.08
C ALA A 69 -4.06 -4.93 -3.81
N PRO A 70 -5.13 -4.55 -3.09
CA PRO A 70 -6.34 -5.35 -3.02
C PRO A 70 -7.28 -5.02 -4.20
N SER A 71 -8.41 -5.73 -4.28
CA SER A 71 -9.43 -5.55 -5.32
C SER A 71 -9.83 -4.08 -5.54
N LEU A 72 -9.61 -3.56 -6.76
CA LEU A 72 -10.02 -2.22 -7.17
C LEU A 72 -11.53 -2.03 -6.99
N LYS A 73 -12.34 -3.04 -7.37
CA LYS A 73 -13.79 -2.97 -7.26
C LYS A 73 -14.26 -2.90 -5.81
N ALA A 74 -13.63 -3.66 -4.91
CA ALA A 74 -13.94 -3.60 -3.49
C ALA A 74 -13.57 -2.25 -2.87
N MET A 75 -12.57 -1.54 -3.44
CA MET A 75 -12.19 -0.20 -3.01
C MET A 75 -13.06 0.93 -3.59
N GLY A 76 -13.95 0.64 -4.54
CA GLY A 76 -14.87 1.63 -5.13
C GLY A 76 -14.86 1.64 -6.66
N GLY A 77 -13.79 1.13 -7.27
CA GLY A 77 -13.72 0.87 -8.71
C GLY A 77 -13.30 2.05 -9.58
N ALA A 78 -13.10 3.25 -9.01
CA ALA A 78 -12.70 4.42 -9.80
C ALA A 78 -11.19 4.48 -10.03
N THR A 79 -10.81 5.02 -11.18
CA THR A 79 -9.44 5.36 -11.56
C THR A 79 -9.42 6.82 -11.99
N TRP A 80 -8.23 7.44 -12.02
CA TRP A 80 -8.07 8.80 -12.53
C TRP A 80 -8.72 8.99 -13.92
N ASN A 81 -8.57 8.00 -14.81
CA ASN A 81 -9.09 8.10 -16.18
C ASN A 81 -10.58 7.77 -16.31
N SER A 82 -11.17 7.04 -15.35
CA SER A 82 -12.58 6.66 -15.41
C SER A 82 -13.50 7.66 -14.70
N ASN A 83 -13.09 8.14 -13.50
CA ASN A 83 -13.82 9.13 -12.73
C ASN A 83 -12.86 9.78 -11.69
N PRO A 84 -12.23 10.93 -12.02
CA PRO A 84 -11.28 11.58 -11.12
C PRO A 84 -11.86 11.91 -9.74
N THR A 85 -13.10 12.43 -9.68
CA THR A 85 -13.74 12.80 -8.42
C THR A 85 -14.01 11.60 -7.53
N GLN A 86 -14.46 10.47 -8.09
CA GLN A 86 -14.64 9.24 -7.31
C GLN A 86 -13.28 8.63 -6.94
N TRP A 87 -12.29 8.71 -7.83
CA TRP A 87 -10.94 8.23 -7.56
C TRP A 87 -10.30 8.97 -6.37
N GLU A 88 -10.45 10.30 -6.28
CA GLU A 88 -10.00 11.09 -5.12
C GLU A 88 -10.67 10.61 -3.82
N GLN A 89 -11.97 10.28 -3.86
CA GLN A 89 -12.70 9.78 -2.69
C GLN A 89 -12.25 8.36 -2.30
N ASP A 90 -12.14 7.46 -3.27
CA ASP A 90 -11.73 6.07 -3.05
C ASP A 90 -10.29 6.01 -2.52
N THR A 91 -9.37 6.75 -3.15
CA THR A 91 -7.97 6.81 -2.70
C THR A 91 -7.84 7.44 -1.32
N ALA A 92 -8.54 8.54 -1.02
CA ALA A 92 -8.56 9.12 0.32
C ALA A 92 -9.07 8.10 1.37
N ALA A 93 -10.04 7.27 1.00
CA ALA A 93 -10.61 6.27 1.90
C ALA A 93 -9.69 5.06 2.15
N TRP A 94 -8.90 4.62 1.16
CA TRP A 94 -8.15 3.35 1.25
C TRP A 94 -6.62 3.49 1.32
N CYS A 95 -6.03 4.49 0.64
CA CYS A 95 -4.58 4.57 0.47
C CYS A 95 -3.82 4.79 1.78
N GLY A 96 -2.81 3.96 2.01
CA GLY A 96 -1.97 3.99 3.20
C GLY A 96 -2.54 3.21 4.38
N LEU A 97 -3.75 2.65 4.29
CA LEU A 97 -4.25 1.75 5.33
C LEU A 97 -3.28 0.57 5.50
N GLU A 98 -2.90 0.32 6.74
CA GLU A 98 -1.95 -0.70 7.11
C GLU A 98 -2.64 -2.05 7.28
N ALA A 99 -2.00 -3.09 6.75
CA ALA A 99 -2.37 -4.48 6.95
C ALA A 99 -1.20 -5.28 7.54
N GLU A 100 -1.53 -6.31 8.30
CA GLU A 100 -0.62 -7.44 8.50
C GLU A 100 -0.86 -8.45 7.40
N VAL A 101 0.19 -8.81 6.66
CA VAL A 101 0.14 -9.76 5.54
C VAL A 101 1.06 -10.94 5.85
N THR A 102 0.52 -12.15 5.77
CA THR A 102 1.20 -13.40 6.15
C THR A 102 1.13 -14.40 5.01
N ASP A 103 2.28 -14.98 4.67
CA ASP A 103 2.34 -16.21 3.90
C ASP A 103 2.23 -17.41 4.86
N PRO A 104 1.13 -18.18 4.82
CA PRO A 104 0.96 -19.31 5.73
C PRO A 104 1.93 -20.47 5.44
N THR A 105 2.55 -20.52 4.26
CA THR A 105 3.45 -21.62 3.86
C THR A 105 4.84 -21.47 4.45
N THR A 106 5.35 -20.24 4.52
CA THR A 106 6.64 -19.89 5.15
C THR A 106 6.48 -19.49 6.62
N GLY A 107 5.30 -18.98 6.99
CA GLY A 107 5.03 -18.37 8.30
C GLY A 107 5.54 -16.93 8.42
N ASN A 108 6.08 -16.35 7.35
CA ASN A 108 6.56 -14.98 7.35
C ASN A 108 5.39 -14.00 7.33
N SER A 109 5.54 -12.89 8.07
CA SER A 109 4.55 -11.82 8.16
C SER A 109 5.22 -10.46 8.06
N MET A 110 4.54 -9.49 7.43
CA MET A 110 5.00 -8.12 7.26
C MET A 110 3.84 -7.12 7.41
N LYS A 111 4.14 -5.93 7.94
CA LYS A 111 3.23 -4.78 7.83
C LYS A 111 3.37 -4.15 6.45
N MET A 112 2.26 -4.05 5.74
CA MET A 112 2.20 -3.49 4.40
C MET A 112 1.07 -2.46 4.30
N TYR A 113 1.09 -1.66 3.24
CA TYR A 113 0.13 -0.57 3.04
C TYR A 113 -0.62 -0.74 1.73
N ILE A 114 -1.92 -0.46 1.73
CA ILE A 114 -2.68 -0.31 0.48
C ILE A 114 -2.08 0.87 -0.26
N GLY A 115 -1.36 0.60 -1.34
CA GLY A 115 -0.70 1.65 -2.11
C GLY A 115 -1.02 1.61 -3.60
N ASP A 116 -1.68 0.55 -4.07
CA ASP A 116 -2.13 0.41 -5.44
C ASP A 116 -3.47 -0.35 -5.51
N ALA A 117 -4.01 -0.58 -6.70
CA ALA A 117 -5.28 -1.29 -6.89
C ALA A 117 -5.15 -2.46 -7.88
N PHE A 118 -5.69 -3.62 -7.50
CA PHE A 118 -5.58 -4.84 -8.29
C PHE A 118 -6.74 -4.95 -9.28
N ASP A 119 -6.41 -5.14 -10.56
CA ASP A 119 -7.40 -5.31 -11.62
C ASP A 119 -8.25 -6.57 -11.37
N GLU A 120 -9.57 -6.40 -11.42
CA GLU A 120 -10.56 -7.44 -11.17
C GLU A 120 -10.45 -8.65 -12.08
N THR A 121 -9.84 -8.51 -13.26
CA THR A 121 -9.61 -9.64 -14.17
C THR A 121 -8.64 -10.68 -13.58
N TYR A 122 -7.79 -10.28 -12.64
CA TYR A 122 -6.81 -11.15 -11.97
C TYR A 122 -7.22 -11.53 -10.54
N VAL A 123 -8.13 -10.78 -9.91
CA VAL A 123 -8.70 -11.10 -8.59
C VAL A 123 -9.45 -12.43 -8.66
N ARG A 124 -9.02 -13.42 -7.86
CA ARG A 124 -9.65 -14.78 -7.82
C ARG A 124 -10.65 -14.93 -6.70
N THR A 125 -10.41 -14.25 -5.59
CA THR A 125 -11.27 -14.18 -4.41
C THR A 125 -11.23 -12.76 -3.84
N PRO A 126 -12.23 -12.33 -3.04
CA PRO A 126 -12.22 -11.01 -2.42
C PRO A 126 -10.96 -10.70 -1.59
N GLY A 127 -10.31 -11.73 -1.04
CA GLY A 127 -9.06 -11.60 -0.29
C GLY A 127 -7.78 -11.70 -1.13
N SER A 128 -7.88 -11.81 -2.46
CA SER A 128 -6.71 -11.84 -3.34
C SER A 128 -6.04 -10.47 -3.37
N ILE A 129 -4.71 -10.48 -3.35
CA ILE A 129 -3.87 -9.28 -3.37
C ILE A 129 -2.72 -9.44 -4.34
N ASP A 130 -2.25 -8.32 -4.88
CA ASP A 130 -1.01 -8.22 -5.64
C ASP A 130 0.04 -7.50 -4.79
N ILE A 131 1.22 -8.09 -4.65
CA ILE A 131 2.22 -7.68 -3.65
C ILE A 131 3.44 -7.11 -4.38
N MET A 132 3.98 -5.98 -3.91
CA MET A 132 5.22 -5.45 -4.48
C MET A 132 6.35 -6.50 -4.39
N VAL A 133 7.11 -6.68 -5.47
CA VAL A 133 7.99 -7.84 -5.66
C VAL A 133 9.03 -8.07 -4.54
N ASP A 134 9.59 -7.03 -3.92
CA ASP A 134 10.54 -7.22 -2.83
C ASP A 134 9.85 -7.64 -1.53
N ALA A 135 8.63 -7.14 -1.27
CA ALA A 135 7.81 -7.59 -0.15
C ALA A 135 7.33 -9.04 -0.37
N PHE A 136 6.93 -9.40 -1.60
CA PHE A 136 6.66 -10.79 -1.97
C PHE A 136 7.88 -11.67 -1.73
N SER A 137 9.07 -11.22 -2.16
CA SER A 137 10.32 -11.95 -1.97
C SER A 137 10.67 -12.16 -0.50
N THR A 138 10.27 -11.23 0.37
CA THR A 138 10.44 -11.34 1.82
C THR A 138 9.45 -12.33 2.44
N LEU A 139 8.20 -12.36 1.95
CA LEU A 139 7.16 -13.26 2.46
C LEU A 139 7.37 -14.70 1.97
N HIS A 140 7.57 -14.88 0.66
CA HIS A 140 7.51 -16.18 -0.02
C HIS A 140 8.85 -16.63 -0.60
N GLY A 141 9.63 -15.69 -1.14
CA GLY A 141 10.85 -15.95 -1.90
C GLY A 141 10.80 -15.31 -3.29
N ASN A 142 11.96 -15.23 -3.96
CA ASN A 142 12.05 -14.55 -5.26
C ASN A 142 11.32 -15.35 -6.35
N PRO A 143 10.31 -14.76 -7.03
CA PRO A 143 9.53 -15.46 -8.04
C PRO A 143 10.28 -15.67 -9.37
N ASN A 144 11.48 -15.10 -9.52
CA ASN A 144 12.35 -15.22 -10.71
C ASN A 144 11.63 -14.91 -12.04
N GLY A 145 10.65 -14.01 -12.00
CA GLY A 145 9.86 -13.64 -13.18
C GLY A 145 8.69 -14.58 -13.51
N ASN A 146 8.48 -15.66 -12.74
CA ASN A 146 7.37 -16.58 -12.94
C ASN A 146 6.05 -16.01 -12.36
N LYS A 147 5.08 -15.69 -13.21
CA LYS A 147 3.76 -15.16 -12.78
C LYS A 147 2.83 -16.22 -12.20
N ASP A 148 3.16 -17.51 -12.37
CA ASP A 148 2.43 -18.60 -11.72
C ASP A 148 2.97 -18.90 -10.31
N ASP A 149 4.10 -18.28 -9.92
CA ASP A 149 4.62 -18.35 -8.56
C ASP A 149 3.88 -17.33 -7.68
N VAL A 150 2.94 -17.85 -6.88
CA VAL A 150 2.02 -17.06 -6.05
C VAL A 150 1.87 -17.70 -4.68
N ILE A 151 1.63 -16.87 -3.67
CA ILE A 151 1.31 -17.34 -2.32
C ILE A 151 -0.11 -17.93 -2.34
N GLN A 152 -0.21 -19.23 -2.11
CA GLN A 152 -1.50 -19.91 -1.96
C GLN A 152 -2.07 -19.66 -0.56
N GLY A 153 -3.23 -19.03 -0.49
CA GLY A 153 -3.92 -18.78 0.79
C GLY A 153 -3.27 -17.69 1.63
N VAL A 154 -2.62 -16.68 1.00
CA VAL A 154 -2.11 -15.50 1.70
C VAL A 154 -3.18 -14.96 2.64
N GLN A 155 -2.79 -14.59 3.85
CA GLN A 155 -3.71 -14.07 4.86
C GLN A 155 -3.37 -12.61 5.12
N TRP A 156 -4.38 -11.76 5.20
CA TRP A 156 -4.12 -10.38 5.60
C TRP A 156 -5.28 -9.76 6.37
N LYS A 157 -4.96 -8.74 7.17
CA LYS A 157 -5.95 -8.03 7.98
C LYS A 157 -5.54 -6.58 8.19
N LEU A 158 -6.47 -5.66 7.99
CA LEU A 158 -6.29 -4.25 8.33
C LEU A 158 -6.07 -4.07 9.84
N THR A 159 -5.07 -3.27 10.20
CA THR A 159 -4.68 -3.04 11.60
C THR A 159 -5.50 -1.94 12.28
N GLY A 160 -6.17 -1.10 11.48
CA GLY A 160 -6.83 0.12 11.95
C GLY A 160 -5.91 1.33 11.99
N ASN A 161 -4.72 1.25 11.38
CA ASN A 161 -3.80 2.36 11.20
C ASN A 161 -3.71 2.78 9.71
N ARG A 162 -3.22 4.00 9.48
CA ARG A 162 -2.83 4.52 8.18
C ARG A 162 -1.45 5.13 8.26
N ASN A 163 -0.59 4.78 7.32
CA ASN A 163 0.68 5.46 7.11
C ASN A 163 0.47 6.65 6.16
N THR A 164 0.75 7.86 6.66
CA THR A 164 0.54 9.10 5.91
C THR A 164 1.45 9.28 4.69
N TYR A 165 2.59 8.57 4.62
CA TYR A 165 3.46 8.61 3.44
C TYR A 165 2.85 7.90 2.23
N TYR A 166 2.11 6.81 2.47
CA TYR A 166 1.40 6.05 1.44
C TYR A 166 -0.07 6.47 1.30
N ALA A 167 -0.46 7.59 1.91
CA ALA A 167 -1.78 8.18 1.69
C ALA A 167 -1.90 8.75 0.26
N ALA A 168 -3.14 9.00 -0.17
CA ALA A 168 -3.42 9.55 -1.49
C ALA A 168 -2.68 10.88 -1.73
N GLN A 169 -2.11 11.06 -2.94
CA GLN A 169 -1.41 12.28 -3.37
C GLN A 169 -2.05 12.93 -4.60
#